data_AF-A0A6A5AHP4-F1
#
_entry.id   AF-A0A6A5AHP4-F1
#
_cell.length_a   1.000
_cell.length_b   1.000
_cell.length_c   1.000
_cell.angle_alpha   90.00
_cell.angle_beta   90.00
_cell.angle_gamma   90.00
#
_symmetry.space_group_name_H-M   'P 1'
#
loop_
_entity.id
_entity.type
_entity.pdbx_description
1 polymer ?
#
loop_
_entity_poly.entity_id
_entity_poly.type
_entity_poly.pdbx_seq_one_letter_code
_entity_poly.pdbx_strand_id
1 'polypeptide(L)'
;MQENGRVSAVRNSKLSYLFTNSTDWGDLAKGRQTNLAYQYYSHPLDKVNSTAPKAQLDADLKLAGIKNVEVATQLHTNYFPRFTPAGLKKGLLWKIWDIQGQRKTTWIGSSVSFESVLDVVVYNNNLIQYVNVTVPRY
;
A
#
# COMPACT_ATOMS: atom_id res chain seq x y z
N MET A 1 4.19 16.49 0.23
CA MET A 1 3.02 15.60 0.12
C MET A 1 2.00 16.13 1.12
N GLN A 2 0.81 16.57 0.69
CA GLN A 2 -0.15 17.25 1.58
C GLN A 2 -0.58 16.33 2.74
N GLU A 3 -0.67 16.88 3.94
CA GLU A 3 -0.71 16.15 5.22
C GLU A 3 -2.06 15.46 5.53
N ASN A 4 -3.11 15.69 4.73
CA ASN A 4 -4.49 15.50 5.19
C ASN A 4 -5.34 14.56 4.32
N GLY A 5 -4.98 13.26 4.23
CA GLY A 5 -5.94 12.24 3.80
C GLY A 5 -6.54 12.42 2.41
N ARG A 6 -5.86 13.15 1.51
CA ARG A 6 -6.35 13.39 0.15
C ARG A 6 -6.48 12.08 -0.60
N VAL A 7 -7.47 12.00 -1.47
CA VAL A 7 -7.59 10.87 -2.40
C VAL A 7 -6.37 10.90 -3.34
N SER A 8 -5.51 9.91 -3.22
CA SER A 8 -4.27 9.80 -4.00
C SER A 8 -4.48 9.05 -5.31
N ALA A 9 -5.45 8.15 -5.36
CA ALA A 9 -5.81 7.39 -6.54
C ALA A 9 -7.27 6.96 -6.48
N VAL A 10 -7.90 6.91 -7.65
CA VAL A 10 -9.21 6.29 -7.89
C VAL A 10 -9.03 5.31 -9.04
N ARG A 11 -9.42 4.05 -8.82
CA ARG A 11 -9.34 2.98 -9.83
C ARG A 11 -10.70 2.36 -10.06
N ASN A 12 -11.12 2.24 -11.31
CA ASN A 12 -12.27 1.44 -11.69
C ASN A 12 -11.91 -0.04 -11.56
N SER A 13 -12.50 -0.71 -10.58
CA SER A 13 -12.17 -2.09 -10.23
C SER A 13 -12.74 -3.11 -11.23
N LYS A 14 -13.77 -2.76 -12.03
CA LYS A 14 -14.28 -3.66 -13.08
C LYS A 14 -13.34 -3.75 -14.27
N LEU A 15 -12.68 -2.64 -14.62
CA LEU A 15 -11.71 -2.60 -15.72
C LEU A 15 -10.40 -3.32 -15.40
N SER A 16 -10.12 -3.62 -14.14
CA SER A 16 -8.90 -4.36 -13.76
C SER A 16 -8.98 -5.87 -13.92
N TYR A 17 -10.18 -6.43 -14.04
CA TYR A 17 -10.38 -7.88 -14.17
C TYR A 17 -10.74 -8.33 -15.59
N LEU A 18 -11.23 -7.41 -16.42
CA LEU A 18 -11.60 -7.69 -17.80
C LEU A 18 -10.51 -7.14 -18.73
N PHE A 19 -9.52 -7.97 -19.06
CA PHE A 19 -8.65 -7.67 -20.18
C PHE A 19 -9.45 -7.82 -21.48
N THR A 20 -9.84 -6.70 -22.07
CA THR A 20 -10.42 -6.67 -23.41
C THR A 20 -9.36 -6.20 -24.39
N ASN A 21 -9.18 -6.90 -25.51
CA ASN A 21 -8.34 -6.45 -26.63
C ASN A 21 -8.99 -5.28 -27.42
N SER A 22 -9.77 -4.45 -26.72
CA SER A 22 -10.58 -3.35 -27.24
C SER A 22 -10.37 -2.12 -26.36
N THR A 23 -10.26 -0.95 -26.99
CA THR A 23 -10.27 0.35 -26.31
C THR A 23 -11.68 0.93 -26.17
N ASP A 24 -12.71 0.21 -26.66
CA ASP A 24 -14.10 0.57 -26.44
C ASP A 24 -14.59 -0.02 -25.11
N TRP A 25 -14.63 0.86 -24.11
CA TRP A 25 -15.00 0.52 -22.74
C TRP A 25 -16.52 0.64 -22.48
N GLY A 26 -17.31 1.04 -23.49
CA GLY A 26 -18.78 1.06 -23.44
C GLY A 26 -19.40 1.56 -22.12
N ASP A 27 -20.38 0.81 -21.61
CA ASP A 27 -21.07 1.09 -20.35
C ASP A 27 -20.19 0.97 -19.11
N LEU A 28 -19.02 0.31 -19.19
CA LEU A 28 -18.06 0.23 -18.08
C LEU A 28 -17.38 1.58 -17.81
N ALA A 29 -17.31 2.45 -18.82
CA ALA A 29 -16.82 3.82 -18.69
C ALA A 29 -17.96 4.84 -18.44
N LYS A 30 -19.18 4.60 -18.95
CA LYS A 30 -20.28 5.59 -18.92
C LYS A 30 -21.41 5.30 -17.92
N GLY A 31 -21.53 4.06 -17.44
CA GLY A 31 -22.58 3.60 -16.52
C GLY A 31 -22.18 3.62 -15.04
N ARG A 32 -22.86 2.83 -14.19
CA ARG A 32 -22.54 2.70 -12.76
C ARG A 32 -21.15 2.07 -12.59
N GLN A 33 -20.21 2.85 -12.07
CA GLN A 33 -18.85 2.40 -11.83
C GLN A 33 -18.67 1.88 -10.41
N THR A 34 -17.84 0.84 -10.27
CA THR A 34 -17.31 0.40 -8.97
C THR A 34 -15.88 0.84 -8.89
N ASN A 35 -15.56 1.69 -7.92
CA ASN A 35 -14.26 2.31 -7.79
C ASN A 35 -13.65 1.98 -6.43
N LEU A 36 -12.32 1.85 -6.40
CA LEU A 36 -11.53 1.84 -5.18
C LEU A 36 -10.76 3.16 -5.09
N ALA A 37 -10.93 3.86 -3.98
CA ALA A 37 -10.24 5.10 -3.68
C ALA A 37 -9.26 4.89 -2.53
N TYR A 38 -8.07 5.50 -2.63
CA TYR A 38 -7.05 5.44 -1.60
C TYR A 38 -6.83 6.82 -1.00
N GLN A 39 -6.87 6.90 0.33
CA GLN A 39 -6.50 8.10 1.09
C GLN A 39 -5.24 7.79 1.90
N TYR A 40 -4.29 8.71 1.90
CA TYR A 40 -3.01 8.52 2.58
C TYR A 40 -2.78 9.54 3.69
N TYR A 41 -2.25 9.06 4.82
CA TYR A 41 -1.89 9.88 5.97
C TYR A 41 -0.39 9.75 6.29
N SER A 42 0.22 10.85 6.72
CA SER A 42 1.65 10.90 7.06
C SER A 42 1.96 10.35 8.45
N HIS A 43 0.94 10.06 9.26
CA HIS A 43 1.04 9.60 10.64
C HIS A 43 0.24 8.29 10.86
N PRO A 44 0.47 7.57 11.97
CA PRO A 44 -0.21 6.31 12.24
C PRO A 44 -1.71 6.48 12.43
N LEU A 45 -2.44 5.38 12.25
CA LEU A 45 -3.90 5.34 12.27
C LEU A 45 -4.50 5.86 13.59
N ASP A 46 -3.84 5.62 14.72
CA ASP A 46 -4.30 6.09 16.04
C ASP A 46 -4.26 7.62 16.20
N LYS A 47 -3.56 8.33 15.30
CA LYS A 47 -3.53 9.80 15.23
C LYS A 47 -4.46 10.38 14.18
N VAL A 48 -5.16 9.54 13.42
CA VAL A 48 -6.13 9.98 12.42
C VAL A 48 -7.46 10.25 13.10
N ASN A 49 -8.02 11.46 12.90
CA ASN A 49 -9.41 11.72 13.26
C ASN A 49 -10.32 10.88 12.35
N SER A 50 -11.01 9.89 12.90
CA SER A 50 -11.83 8.93 12.16
C SER A 50 -12.99 9.55 11.37
N THR A 51 -13.40 10.77 11.70
CA THR A 51 -14.49 11.47 11.01
C THR A 51 -14.02 12.31 9.81
N ALA A 52 -12.73 12.68 9.77
CA ALA A 52 -12.16 13.52 8.72
C ALA A 52 -12.03 12.82 7.33
N PRO A 53 -11.65 11.52 7.22
CA PRO A 53 -11.47 10.87 5.93
C PRO A 53 -12.68 10.96 5.01
N LYS A 54 -13.89 10.73 5.53
CA LYS A 54 -15.12 10.73 4.73
C LYS A 54 -15.43 12.11 4.15
N ALA A 55 -15.31 13.16 4.98
CA ALA A 55 -15.53 14.53 4.51
C ALA A 55 -14.52 14.93 3.43
N GLN A 56 -13.24 14.55 3.60
CA GLN A 56 -12.20 14.80 2.61
C GLN A 56 -12.42 14.01 1.32
N LEU A 57 -12.85 12.74 1.43
CA LEU A 57 -13.21 11.90 0.28
C LEU A 57 -14.33 12.55 -0.54
N ASP A 58 -15.40 13.00 0.11
CA ASP A 58 -16.53 13.63 -0.57
C ASP A 58 -16.12 14.92 -1.28
N ALA A 59 -15.28 15.73 -0.65
CA ALA A 59 -14.73 16.94 -1.24
C ALA A 59 -13.87 16.64 -2.48
N ASP A 60 -12.99 15.63 -2.38
CA ASP A 60 -12.08 15.25 -3.47
C ASP A 60 -12.82 14.62 -4.66
N LEU A 61 -13.81 13.75 -4.40
CA LEU A 61 -14.63 13.15 -5.44
C LEU A 61 -15.50 14.20 -6.16
N LYS A 62 -16.05 15.16 -5.41
CA LYS A 62 -16.78 16.29 -5.97
C LYS A 62 -15.89 17.15 -6.86
N LEU A 63 -14.66 17.43 -6.42
CA LEU A 63 -13.67 18.18 -7.21
C LEU A 63 -13.30 17.44 -8.50
N ALA A 64 -13.21 16.11 -8.44
CA ALA A 64 -12.96 15.25 -9.60
C ALA A 64 -14.19 15.09 -10.53
N GLY A 65 -15.32 15.74 -10.23
CA GLY A 65 -16.55 15.65 -11.01
C GLY A 65 -17.30 14.32 -10.86
N ILE A 66 -16.91 13.47 -9.90
CA ILE A 66 -17.57 12.20 -9.59
C ILE A 66 -18.79 12.50 -8.72
N LYS A 67 -19.97 12.11 -9.21
CA LYS A 67 -21.27 12.42 -8.60
C LYS A 67 -22.00 11.14 -8.20
N ASN A 68 -23.01 11.28 -7.33
CA ASN A 68 -23.87 10.18 -6.89
C ASN A 68 -23.08 8.99 -6.28
N VAL A 69 -22.07 9.33 -5.46
CA VAL A 69 -21.18 8.35 -4.83
C VAL A 69 -21.88 7.69 -3.65
N GLU A 70 -21.86 6.37 -3.63
CA GLU A 70 -22.24 5.54 -2.49
C GLU A 70 -20.98 4.81 -1.99
N VAL A 71 -20.63 4.99 -0.71
CA VAL A 71 -19.49 4.29 -0.10
C VAL A 71 -19.98 2.96 0.45
N ALA A 72 -19.71 1.87 -0.26
CA ALA A 72 -20.11 0.52 0.16
C ALA A 72 -19.30 -0.01 1.36
N THR A 73 -18.00 0.28 1.41
CA THR A 73 -17.10 -0.19 2.47
C THR A 73 -15.91 0.75 2.60
N GLN A 74 -15.43 0.93 3.83
CA GLN A 74 -14.19 1.65 4.12
C GLN A 74 -13.34 0.84 5.09
N LEU A 75 -12.05 0.67 4.77
CA LEU A 75 -11.07 0.00 5.61
C LEU A 75 -9.96 0.99 5.99
N HIS A 76 -9.66 1.05 7.29
CA HIS A 76 -8.56 1.84 7.82
C HIS A 76 -7.46 0.92 8.33
N THR A 77 -6.23 1.14 7.89
CA THR A 77 -5.09 0.27 8.22
C THR A 77 -3.81 1.09 8.36
N ASN A 78 -2.91 0.62 9.22
CA ASN A 78 -1.51 1.06 9.20
C ASN A 78 -0.84 0.43 7.98
N TYR A 79 -0.95 1.12 6.84
CA TYR A 79 -0.39 0.70 5.57
C TYR A 79 0.87 1.49 5.23
N PHE A 80 1.77 0.89 4.45
CA PHE A 80 2.99 1.54 3.96
C PHE A 80 3.95 1.94 5.12
N PRO A 81 4.55 0.96 5.81
CA PRO A 81 5.55 1.22 6.85
C PRO A 81 6.72 2.01 6.26
N ARG A 82 7.24 2.97 7.04
CA ARG A 82 8.29 3.90 6.59
C ARG A 82 9.38 4.03 7.63
N PHE A 83 10.61 4.17 7.15
CA PHE A 83 11.71 4.68 7.96
C PHE A 83 11.70 6.20 7.92
N THR A 84 11.94 6.83 9.08
CA THR A 84 12.15 8.27 9.13
C THR A 84 13.46 8.63 8.41
N PRO A 85 13.60 9.85 7.88
CA PRO A 85 14.87 10.29 7.29
C PRO A 85 16.06 10.13 8.24
N ALA A 86 15.85 10.37 9.54
CA ALA A 86 16.88 10.14 10.57
C ALA A 86 17.22 8.66 10.73
N GLY A 87 16.23 7.76 10.66
CA GLY A 87 16.44 6.31 10.68
C GLY A 87 17.21 5.82 9.47
N LEU A 88 16.88 6.32 8.27
CA LEU A 88 17.62 5.98 7.05
C LEU A 88 19.09 6.42 7.13
N LYS A 89 19.37 7.64 7.62
CA LYS A 89 20.75 8.12 7.85
C LYS A 89 21.54 7.25 8.84
N LYS A 90 20.85 6.60 9.79
CA LYS A 90 21.46 5.65 10.74
C LYS A 90 21.70 4.26 10.15
N GLY A 91 21.37 4.04 8.88
CA GLY A 91 21.54 2.77 8.18
C GLY A 91 20.64 1.65 8.73
N LEU A 92 19.44 1.97 9.23
CA LEU A 92 18.57 0.97 9.90
C LEU A 92 18.28 -0.25 9.02
N LEU A 93 18.07 -0.07 7.72
CA LEU A 93 17.86 -1.18 6.78
C LEU A 93 19.07 -2.14 6.73
N TRP A 94 20.29 -1.60 6.72
CA TRP A 94 21.52 -2.40 6.74
C TRP A 94 21.67 -3.14 8.05
N LYS A 95 21.39 -2.49 9.18
CA LYS A 95 21.42 -3.13 10.50
C LYS A 95 20.43 -4.27 10.62
N ILE A 96 19.24 -4.14 10.02
CA ILE A 96 18.25 -5.22 9.95
C ILE A 96 18.78 -6.37 9.10
N TRP A 97 19.40 -6.07 7.96
CA TRP A 97 20.03 -7.07 7.10
C TRP A 97 21.11 -7.87 7.83
N ASP A 98 21.95 -7.18 8.61
CA ASP A 98 23.05 -7.79 9.36
C ASP A 98 22.58 -8.73 10.49
N ILE A 99 21.34 -8.57 10.97
CA ILE A 99 20.78 -9.40 12.05
C ILE A 99 19.89 -10.55 11.56
N GLN A 100 19.80 -10.77 10.25
CA GLN A 100 19.02 -11.87 9.69
C GLN A 100 19.52 -13.23 10.22
N GLY A 101 18.59 -14.09 10.63
CA GLY A 101 18.87 -15.41 11.20
C GLY A 101 19.37 -15.41 12.65
N GLN A 102 19.69 -14.25 13.23
CA GLN A 102 20.05 -14.16 14.64
C GLN A 102 18.88 -14.62 15.51
N ARG A 103 19.17 -15.46 16.52
CA ARG A 103 18.16 -16.04 17.42
C ARG A 103 17.01 -16.74 16.66
N LYS A 104 17.34 -17.39 15.53
CA LYS A 104 16.37 -18.10 14.68
C LYS A 104 15.23 -17.18 14.20
N THR A 105 15.50 -15.89 14.02
CA THR A 105 14.53 -14.88 13.60
C THR A 105 14.95 -14.26 12.27
N THR A 106 14.00 -14.14 11.36
CA THR A 106 14.19 -13.54 10.03
C THR A 106 13.13 -12.47 9.82
N TRP A 107 13.55 -11.31 9.32
CA TRP A 107 12.69 -10.15 9.09
C TRP A 107 12.39 -10.05 7.60
N ILE A 108 11.12 -10.02 7.22
CA ILE A 108 10.67 -10.03 5.82
C ILE A 108 9.53 -9.03 5.58
N GLY A 109 9.17 -8.83 4.32
CA GLY A 109 8.01 -8.02 3.94
C GLY A 109 8.34 -6.54 3.81
N SER A 110 7.28 -5.73 3.71
CA SER A 110 7.38 -4.30 3.43
C SER A 110 8.01 -3.50 4.57
N SER A 111 7.95 -4.00 5.80
CA SER A 111 8.52 -3.36 6.99
C SER A 111 10.04 -3.22 6.96
N VAL A 112 10.73 -4.03 6.15
CA VAL A 112 12.20 -4.12 6.09
C VAL A 112 12.74 -3.83 4.69
N SER A 113 11.86 -3.39 3.79
CA SER A 113 12.18 -3.09 2.39
C SER A 113 11.38 -1.86 1.94
N PHE A 114 10.41 -2.06 1.05
CA PHE A 114 9.45 -1.07 0.59
C PHE A 114 8.10 -1.76 0.33
N GLU A 115 7.00 -1.03 0.47
CA GLU A 115 5.65 -1.55 0.23
C GLU A 115 5.33 -1.57 -1.27
N SER A 116 6.06 -2.41 -2.00
CA SER A 116 5.68 -2.89 -3.32
C SER A 116 5.86 -4.40 -3.37
N VAL A 117 4.98 -5.10 -4.08
CA VAL A 117 5.07 -6.56 -4.23
C VAL A 117 6.41 -6.96 -4.83
N LEU A 118 6.90 -6.19 -5.80
CA LEU A 118 8.18 -6.44 -6.44
C LEU A 118 9.33 -6.33 -5.44
N ASP A 119 9.40 -5.24 -4.67
CA ASP A 119 10.50 -5.02 -3.71
C ASP A 119 10.49 -6.07 -2.59
N VAL A 120 9.30 -6.46 -2.11
CA VAL A 120 9.15 -7.54 -1.12
C VAL A 120 9.64 -8.87 -1.68
N VAL A 121 9.26 -9.23 -2.90
CA VAL A 121 9.70 -10.48 -3.54
C VAL A 121 11.21 -10.47 -3.78
N VAL A 122 11.76 -9.36 -4.28
CA VAL A 122 13.20 -9.19 -4.50
C VAL A 122 13.97 -9.32 -3.19
N TYR A 123 13.51 -8.65 -2.12
CA TYR A 123 14.12 -8.75 -0.80
C TYR A 123 14.13 -10.19 -0.28
N ASN A 124 12.98 -10.87 -0.37
CA ASN A 124 12.84 -12.24 0.10
C ASN A 124 13.74 -13.21 -0.69
N ASN A 125 13.85 -13.02 -2.01
CA ASN A 125 14.73 -13.85 -2.84
C ASN A 125 16.21 -13.65 -2.50
N ASN A 126 16.65 -12.40 -2.30
CA ASN A 126 18.01 -12.10 -1.85
C ASN A 126 18.28 -12.71 -0.47
N LEU A 127 17.28 -12.66 0.42
CA LEU A 127 17.42 -13.19 1.78
C LEU A 127 17.59 -14.71 1.78
N ILE A 128 16.84 -15.45 0.95
CA ILE A 128 16.98 -16.90 0.80
C ILE A 128 18.40 -17.28 0.35
N GLN A 129 19.03 -16.48 -0.51
CA GLN A 129 20.42 -16.70 -0.92
C GLN A 129 21.42 -16.35 0.19
N TYR A 130 21.10 -15.37 1.03
CA TYR A 130 21.97 -14.87 2.09
C TYR A 130 21.95 -15.73 3.35
N VAL A 131 20.79 -16.29 3.73
CA VAL A 131 20.67 -17.14 4.91
C VAL A 131 20.88 -18.61 4.52
N ASN A 132 21.91 -19.25 5.08
CA ASN A 132 22.09 -20.70 4.93
C ASN A 132 20.97 -21.44 5.67
N VAL A 133 19.92 -21.83 4.93
CA VAL A 133 18.88 -22.73 5.45
C VAL A 133 19.44 -24.15 5.45
N THR A 134 20.13 -24.53 6.52
CA THR A 134 20.54 -25.93 6.71
C THR A 134 19.30 -26.76 7.02
N VAL A 135 18.87 -27.58 6.07
CA VAL A 135 17.85 -28.61 6.32
C VAL A 135 18.44 -29.61 7.32
N PRO A 136 17.80 -29.85 8.48
CA PRO A 136 18.28 -30.87 9.41
C PRO A 136 18.28 -32.22 8.69
N ARG A 137 19.44 -32.89 8.65
CA ARG A 137 19.48 -34.31 8.32
C ARG A 137 18.97 -35.07 9.53
N TYR A 138 17.77 -35.63 9.40
CA TYR A 138 17.25 -36.64 10.33
C TYR A 138 17.79 -38.01 9.94
#